data_AF-B7FXX4-F1
#
_entry.id   AF-B7FXX4-F1
#
_cell.length_a   1.000
_cell.length_b   1.000
_cell.length_c   1.000
_cell.angle_alpha   90.00
_cell.angle_beta   90.00
_cell.angle_gamma   90.00
#
_symmetry.space_group_name_H-M   'P 1'
#
loop_
_entity.id
_entity.type
_entity.pdbx_description
1 polymer ?
#
loop_
_entity_poly.entity_id
_entity_poly.type
_entity_poly.pdbx_seq_one_letter_code
_entity_poly.pdbx_strand_id
1 'polypeptide(L)'
;FWHPQLQWSTEPGVARCVVGYSGGNEPDPTYQTIKDHTEAVLIEYNPDMISYEKILKLAKADYPYSPQKRQYRSGVFYLTEEQAKSAKEFVGKLSAKHSGERKLYVDIEPVTKFYRGEEYHQFFLEKQTSNRGLQMF
;
A
#
# COMPACT_ATOMS: atom_id res chain seq x y z
N PHE A 1 -3.03 2.30 6.62
CA PHE A 1 -1.70 1.89 6.10
C PHE A 1 -0.73 1.24 7.11
N TRP A 2 -1.04 1.10 8.41
CA TRP A 2 -0.05 0.65 9.41
C TRP A 2 0.31 -0.85 9.39
N HIS A 3 -0.67 -1.74 9.21
CA HIS A 3 -0.43 -3.19 9.14
C HIS A 3 0.45 -3.60 7.94
N PRO A 4 0.24 -3.03 6.73
CA PRO A 4 1.15 -3.18 5.61
C PRO A 4 2.61 -2.83 5.90
N GLN A 5 2.88 -1.72 6.59
CA GLN A 5 4.25 -1.28 6.86
C GLN A 5 5.03 -2.29 7.71
N LEU A 6 4.40 -2.84 8.75
CA LEU A 6 5.04 -3.85 9.62
C LEU A 6 5.27 -5.18 8.89
N GLN A 7 4.32 -5.63 8.08
CA GLN A 7 4.46 -6.92 7.39
C GLN A 7 5.49 -6.84 6.26
N TRP A 8 5.43 -5.79 5.44
CA TRP A 8 6.25 -5.71 4.23
C TRP A 8 7.69 -5.31 4.51
N SER A 9 7.95 -4.52 5.55
CA SER A 9 9.32 -4.13 5.93
C SER A 9 10.19 -5.30 6.39
N THR A 10 9.58 -6.42 6.80
CA THR A 10 10.30 -7.64 7.21
C THR A 10 10.59 -8.61 6.05
N GLU A 11 10.05 -8.38 4.85
CA GLU A 11 10.29 -9.28 3.72
C GLU A 11 11.72 -9.06 3.16
N PRO A 12 12.53 -10.12 3.01
CA PRO A 12 13.86 -10.01 2.41
C PRO A 12 13.80 -9.35 1.02
N GLY A 13 14.66 -8.34 0.82
CA GLY A 13 14.70 -7.56 -0.41
C GLY A 13 13.86 -6.27 -0.36
N VAL A 14 13.00 -6.09 0.64
CA VAL A 14 12.39 -4.78 0.92
C VAL A 14 13.38 -3.94 1.71
N ALA A 15 13.79 -2.80 1.15
CA ALA A 15 14.75 -1.89 1.75
C ALA A 15 14.06 -0.83 2.62
N ARG A 16 12.88 -0.36 2.20
CA ARG A 16 12.15 0.69 2.92
C ARG A 16 10.64 0.61 2.67
N CYS A 17 9.86 0.82 3.72
CA CYS A 17 8.42 1.06 3.63
C CYS A 17 8.08 2.40 4.31
N VAL A 18 7.52 3.33 3.55
CA VAL A 18 7.11 4.66 4.03
C VAL A 18 5.61 4.81 3.85
N VAL A 19 4.89 5.19 4.90
CA VAL A 19 3.45 5.46 4.82
C VAL A 19 3.18 6.91 4.46
N GLY A 20 2.08 7.19 3.79
CA GLY A 20 1.74 8.54 3.35
C GLY A 20 0.46 8.60 2.52
N TYR A 21 0.40 9.60 1.65
CA TYR A 21 -0.78 9.92 0.83
C TYR A 21 -0.40 9.99 -0.65
N SER A 22 -1.23 9.40 -1.51
CA SER A 22 -1.04 9.41 -2.96
C SER A 22 -2.37 9.28 -3.70
N GLY A 23 -2.35 9.42 -5.03
CA GLY A 23 -3.50 9.18 -5.88
C GLY A 23 -4.53 10.30 -5.93
N GLY A 24 -4.21 11.45 -5.32
CA GLY A 24 -4.88 12.73 -5.53
C GLY A 24 -3.98 13.70 -6.30
N ASN A 25 -4.52 14.86 -6.64
CA ASN A 25 -3.84 15.97 -7.32
C ASN A 25 -3.69 17.20 -6.43
N GLU A 26 -4.43 17.29 -5.32
CA GLU A 26 -4.33 18.46 -4.47
C GLU A 26 -2.98 18.52 -3.74
N PRO A 27 -2.38 19.72 -3.57
CA PRO A 27 -1.09 19.85 -2.92
C PRO A 27 -1.19 19.65 -1.40
N ASP A 28 -0.10 19.18 -0.80
CA ASP A 28 0.16 19.15 0.65
C ASP A 28 -0.98 18.57 1.51
N PRO A 29 -1.41 17.30 1.27
CA PRO A 29 -2.33 16.61 2.16
C PRO A 29 -1.71 16.36 3.54
N THR A 30 -2.57 16.37 4.57
CA THR A 30 -2.22 15.98 5.94
C THR A 30 -3.20 14.91 6.42
N TYR A 31 -2.94 14.26 7.55
CA TYR A 31 -3.89 13.30 8.10
C TYR A 31 -5.27 13.90 8.38
N GLN A 32 -5.30 15.14 8.87
CA GLN A 32 -6.54 15.88 9.14
C GLN A 32 -7.24 16.34 7.86
N THR A 33 -6.50 16.45 6.76
CA THR A 33 -7.00 16.97 5.48
C THR A 33 -6.35 16.20 4.34
N ILE A 34 -6.79 14.95 4.16
CA ILE A 34 -6.25 14.06 3.11
C ILE A 34 -6.68 14.50 1.69
N LYS A 35 -7.70 15.36 1.60
CA LYS A 35 -8.23 15.90 0.33
C LYS A 35 -8.68 14.78 -0.61
N ASP A 36 -8.19 14.76 -1.84
CA ASP A 36 -8.51 13.76 -2.85
C ASP A 36 -7.54 12.56 -2.89
N HIS A 37 -6.61 12.49 -1.92
CA HIS A 37 -5.65 11.39 -1.79
C HIS A 37 -6.23 10.18 -1.06
N THR A 38 -5.53 9.06 -1.20
CA THR A 38 -5.74 7.84 -0.40
C THR A 38 -4.52 7.55 0.45
N GLU A 39 -4.75 6.82 1.54
CA GLU A 39 -3.70 6.18 2.32
C GLU A 39 -2.85 5.25 1.45
N ALA A 40 -1.55 5.48 1.41
CA ALA A 40 -0.62 4.75 0.55
C ALA A 40 0.66 4.33 1.30
N VAL A 41 1.31 3.31 0.78
CA VAL A 41 2.63 2.86 1.23
C VAL A 41 3.58 2.86 0.04
N LEU A 42 4.67 3.59 0.17
CA LEU A 42 5.78 3.54 -0.77
C LEU A 42 6.73 2.42 -0.33
N ILE A 43 7.03 1.51 -1.25
CA ILE A 43 7.94 0.38 -1.02
C ILE A 43 9.15 0.55 -1.92
N GLU A 44 10.33 0.64 -1.31
CA GLU A 44 11.61 0.52 -2.02
C GLU A 44 12.12 -0.90 -1.81
N TYR A 45 12.50 -1.56 -2.90
CA TYR A 45 12.94 -2.95 -2.88
C TYR A 45 14.10 -3.16 -3.84
N ASN A 46 14.90 -4.19 -3.59
CA ASN A 46 15.96 -4.64 -4.47
C ASN A 46 15.39 -5.66 -5.47
N PRO A 47 15.29 -5.34 -6.78
CA PRO A 47 14.74 -6.25 -7.79
C PRO A 47 15.55 -7.54 -7.97
N ASP A 48 16.83 -7.57 -7.56
CA ASP A 48 17.65 -8.78 -7.60
C ASP A 48 17.29 -9.77 -6.48
N MET A 49 16.60 -9.31 -5.44
CA MET A 49 16.20 -10.11 -4.28
C MET A 49 14.70 -10.43 -4.27
N ILE A 50 13.86 -9.51 -4.74
CA ILE A 50 12.41 -9.65 -4.73
C ILE A 50 11.78 -9.07 -5.99
N SER A 51 10.88 -9.85 -6.61
CA SER A 51 10.19 -9.42 -7.82
C SER A 51 9.01 -8.49 -7.51
N TYR A 52 8.67 -7.62 -8.48
CA TYR A 52 7.48 -6.78 -8.38
C TYR A 52 6.18 -7.59 -8.20
N GLU A 53 6.07 -8.76 -8.84
CA GLU A 53 4.92 -9.66 -8.64
C GLU A 53 4.80 -10.14 -7.19
N LYS A 54 5.92 -10.43 -6.53
CA LYS A 54 5.93 -10.79 -5.11
C LYS A 54 5.49 -9.61 -4.24
N ILE A 55 5.88 -8.37 -4.58
CA ILE A 55 5.37 -7.16 -3.91
C ILE A 55 3.85 -7.03 -4.06
N LEU A 56 3.31 -7.20 -5.28
CA LEU A 56 1.85 -7.20 -5.52
C LEU A 56 1.14 -8.29 -4.70
N LYS A 57 1.78 -9.46 -4.55
CA LYS A 57 1.26 -10.57 -3.74
C LYS A 57 1.25 -10.26 -2.24
N LEU A 58 2.21 -9.48 -1.73
CA LEU A 58 2.19 -9.03 -0.33
C LEU A 58 0.99 -8.11 -0.05
N ALA A 59 0.64 -7.24 -1.01
CA ALA A 59 -0.50 -6.33 -0.90
C ALA A 59 -1.87 -6.98 -1.17
N LYS A 60 -1.90 -8.25 -1.59
CA LYS A 60 -3.13 -8.96 -1.95
C LYS A 60 -4.18 -8.97 -0.84
N ALA A 61 -3.78 -9.03 0.42
CA ALA A 61 -4.70 -9.09 1.56
C ALA A 61 -5.54 -7.81 1.70
N ASP A 62 -5.04 -6.69 1.18
CA ASP A 62 -5.68 -5.38 1.25
C ASP A 62 -6.58 -5.08 0.04
N TYR A 63 -6.68 -5.99 -0.94
CA TYR A 63 -7.49 -5.78 -2.14
C TYR A 63 -8.98 -6.10 -1.88
N PRO A 64 -9.88 -5.09 -1.93
CA PRO A 64 -11.27 -5.27 -1.55
C PRO A 64 -12.11 -5.80 -2.72
N TYR A 65 -13.13 -6.59 -2.38
CA TYR A 65 -14.18 -7.04 -3.32
C TYR A 65 -15.43 -6.15 -3.26
N SER A 66 -15.34 -5.00 -2.61
CA SER A 66 -16.40 -4.00 -2.51
C SER A 66 -15.82 -2.58 -2.64
N PRO A 67 -16.60 -1.61 -3.12
CA PRO A 67 -16.18 -0.21 -3.15
C PRO A 67 -15.79 0.29 -1.76
N GLN A 68 -14.72 1.08 -1.69
CA GLN A 68 -14.24 1.71 -0.45
C GLN A 68 -14.38 3.24 -0.53
N LYS A 69 -14.36 3.91 0.63
CA LYS A 69 -14.27 5.37 0.69
C LYS A 69 -12.96 5.83 0.03
N ARG A 70 -12.95 7.04 -0.55
CA ARG A 70 -11.79 7.61 -1.26
C ARG A 70 -10.47 7.49 -0.48
N GLN A 71 -10.50 7.82 0.81
CA GLN A 71 -9.33 7.75 1.72
C GLN A 71 -8.76 6.33 1.89
N TYR A 72 -9.56 5.29 1.69
CA TYR A 72 -9.18 3.88 1.91
C TYR A 72 -9.31 3.05 0.63
N ARG A 73 -9.36 3.69 -0.54
CA ARG A 73 -9.46 2.95 -1.79
C ARG A 73 -8.16 2.18 -2.02
N SER A 74 -8.29 0.97 -2.56
CA SER A 74 -7.14 0.19 -2.96
C SER A 74 -6.67 0.64 -4.33
N GLY A 75 -5.37 0.91 -4.45
CA GLY A 75 -4.74 1.31 -5.70
C GLY A 75 -3.31 0.79 -5.80
N VAL A 76 -2.90 0.45 -7.02
CA VAL A 76 -1.51 0.19 -7.39
C VAL A 76 -1.03 1.39 -8.20
N PHE A 77 -0.16 2.18 -7.59
CA PHE A 77 0.45 3.36 -8.22
C PHE A 77 1.77 2.96 -8.87
N TYR A 78 1.78 2.87 -10.21
CA TYR A 78 2.97 2.41 -10.94
C TYR A 78 3.87 3.58 -11.37
N LEU A 79 5.18 3.32 -11.44
CA LEU A 79 6.20 4.25 -11.93
C LEU A 79 6.56 4.00 -13.40
N THR A 80 6.31 2.80 -13.91
CA THR A 80 6.73 2.34 -15.25
C THR A 80 5.61 1.54 -15.92
N GLU A 81 5.60 1.47 -17.25
CA GLU A 81 4.62 0.67 -18.00
C GLU A 81 4.74 -0.83 -17.74
N GLU A 82 5.94 -1.33 -17.45
CA GLU A 82 6.16 -2.73 -17.07
C GLU A 82 5.42 -3.06 -15.77
N GLN A 83 5.54 -2.20 -14.75
CA GLN A 83 4.77 -2.31 -13.52
C GLN A 83 3.26 -2.24 -13.78
N ALA A 84 2.82 -1.32 -14.65
CA ALA A 84 1.40 -1.21 -15.01
C ALA A 84 0.86 -2.52 -15.61
N LYS A 85 1.62 -3.12 -16.54
CA LYS A 85 1.28 -4.39 -17.17
C LYS A 85 1.24 -5.53 -16.15
N SER A 86 2.30 -5.67 -15.33
CA SER A 86 2.36 -6.72 -14.30
C SER A 86 1.23 -6.58 -13.27
N ALA A 87 0.88 -5.36 -12.85
CA ALA A 87 -0.23 -5.11 -11.94
C ALA A 87 -1.57 -5.52 -12.54
N LYS A 88 -1.84 -5.14 -13.80
CA LYS A 88 -3.07 -5.50 -14.51
C LYS A 88 -3.23 -7.01 -14.65
N GLU A 89 -2.15 -7.69 -15.03
CA GLU A 89 -2.14 -9.15 -15.14
C GLU A 89 -2.37 -9.82 -13.79
N PHE A 90 -1.70 -9.35 -12.73
CA PHE A 90 -1.83 -9.92 -11.39
C PHE A 90 -3.24 -9.77 -10.82
N VAL A 91 -3.80 -8.55 -10.88
CA VAL A 91 -5.16 -8.26 -10.40
C VAL A 91 -6.19 -9.02 -11.24
N GLY A 92 -6.02 -9.07 -12.56
CA GLY A 92 -6.88 -9.85 -13.47
C GLY A 92 -6.90 -11.35 -13.13
N LYS A 93 -5.71 -11.95 -12.97
CA LYS A 93 -5.57 -13.36 -12.53
C LYS A 93 -6.23 -13.60 -11.17
N LEU A 94 -6.13 -12.65 -10.24
CA LEU A 94 -6.71 -12.79 -8.91
C LEU A 94 -8.24 -12.72 -8.95
N SER A 95 -8.80 -11.80 -9.73
CA SER A 95 -10.25 -11.68 -9.93
C SER A 95 -10.83 -12.93 -10.59
N ALA A 96 -10.13 -13.51 -11.57
CA ALA A 96 -10.58 -14.71 -12.29
C ALA A 96 -10.57 -16.00 -11.43
N LYS A 97 -9.76 -16.05 -10.36
CA LYS A 97 -9.69 -17.22 -9.45
C LYS A 97 -10.91 -17.36 -8.54
N HIS A 98 -11.72 -16.31 -8.38
CA HIS A 98 -12.97 -16.43 -7.64
C HIS A 98 -14.06 -16.86 -8.63
N SER A 99 -14.63 -18.05 -8.42
CA SER A 99 -15.63 -18.69 -9.30
C SER A 99 -17.01 -18.00 -9.32
N GLY A 100 -17.07 -16.69 -9.10
CA GLY A 100 -18.25 -15.85 -9.19
C GLY A 100 -17.84 -14.42 -9.51
N GLU A 101 -18.77 -13.58 -9.94
CA GLU A 101 -18.60 -12.20 -10.43
C GLU A 101 -18.06 -11.20 -9.38
N ARG A 102 -17.18 -11.62 -8.47
CA ARG A 102 -16.53 -10.74 -7.51
C ARG A 102 -15.37 -10.03 -8.18
N LYS A 103 -15.70 -8.87 -8.76
CA LYS A 103 -14.72 -7.89 -9.24
C LYS A 103 -13.90 -7.35 -8.08
N LEU A 104 -12.58 -7.31 -8.24
CA LEU A 104 -11.69 -6.56 -7.36
C LEU A 104 -11.82 -5.06 -7.62
N TYR A 105 -11.94 -4.29 -6.56
CA TYR A 105 -11.95 -2.81 -6.61
C TYR A 105 -10.53 -2.31 -6.32
N VAL A 106 -9.64 -2.50 -7.29
CA VAL A 106 -8.25 -2.06 -7.25
C VAL A 106 -7.97 -1.19 -8.47
N ASP A 107 -7.71 0.10 -8.25
CA ASP A 107 -7.32 1.01 -9.31
C ASP A 107 -5.85 0.76 -9.70
N ILE A 108 -5.52 0.85 -10.99
CA ILE A 108 -4.13 0.73 -11.47
C ILE A 108 -3.84 1.98 -12.29
N GLU A 109 -3.06 2.89 -11.70
CA GLU A 109 -2.89 4.24 -12.23
C GLU A 109 -1.43 4.71 -12.04
N PRO A 110 -0.96 5.66 -12.87
CA PRO A 110 0.39 6.17 -12.71
C PRO A 110 0.49 6.93 -11.39
N VAL A 111 1.63 6.83 -10.73
CA VAL A 111 1.90 7.65 -9.56
C VAL A 111 1.99 9.13 -9.95
N THR A 112 1.23 9.98 -9.26
CA THR A 112 1.29 11.44 -9.44
C THR A 112 2.37 12.04 -8.54
N LYS A 113 2.11 12.06 -7.23
CA LYS A 113 3.04 12.50 -6.19
C LYS A 113 2.74 11.74 -4.91
N PHE A 114 3.80 11.35 -4.20
CA PHE A 114 3.70 10.74 -2.89
C PHE A 114 4.05 11.77 -1.82
N TYR A 115 3.13 11.98 -0.88
CA TYR A 115 3.34 12.82 0.29
C TYR A 115 3.61 11.91 1.49
N ARG A 116 4.83 11.99 2.03
CA ARG A 116 5.18 11.24 3.24
C ARG A 116 4.25 11.68 4.38
N GLY A 117 3.60 10.71 5.02
CA GLY A 117 2.77 10.95 6.19
C GLY A 117 3.62 11.37 7.40
N GLU A 118 2.97 12.03 8.35
CA GLU A 118 3.59 12.58 9.55
C GLU A 118 4.37 11.52 10.35
N GLU A 119 5.38 11.94 11.12
CA GLU A 119 6.33 11.01 11.76
C GLU A 119 5.67 10.08 12.80
N TYR A 120 4.56 10.50 13.41
CA TYR A 120 3.79 9.65 14.31
C TYR A 120 3.10 8.48 13.59
N HIS A 121 2.86 8.58 12.28
CA HIS A 121 2.29 7.52 11.47
C HIS A 121 3.31 6.48 11.01
N GLN A 122 4.60 6.84 10.93
CA GLN A 122 5.66 5.93 10.56
C GLN A 122 5.92 4.93 11.68
N PHE A 123 5.92 3.63 11.37
CA PHE A 123 6.16 2.54 12.32
C PHE A 123 5.21 2.57 13.53
N PHE A 124 3.98 3.08 13.35
CA PHE A 124 3.02 3.24 14.44
C PHE A 124 2.80 1.95 15.25
N LEU A 125 2.70 0.79 14.59
CA LEU A 125 2.52 -0.50 15.28
C LEU A 125 3.77 -0.97 16.04
N GLU A 126 4.98 -0.67 15.57
CA GLU A 126 6.24 -0.96 16.29
C GLU A 126 6.39 -0.04 17.51
N LYS A 127 6.00 1.23 17.36
CA LYS A 127 5.99 2.22 18.44
C LYS A 127 4.95 1.86 19.51
N GLN A 128 3.77 1.37 19.11
CA GLN A 128 2.71 0.92 20.04
C GLN A 128 3.05 -0.38 20.77
N THR A 129 3.74 -1.33 20.11
CA THR A 129 4.19 -2.58 20.75
C THR A 129 5.35 -2.33 21.72
N SER A 130 6.27 -1.42 21.41
CA SER A 130 7.31 -0.99 22.37
C SER A 130 6.72 -0.33 23.62
N ASN A 131 5.63 0.43 23.48
CA ASN A 131 4.97 1.09 24.62
C ASN A 131 4.08 0.15 25.46
N ARG A 132 3.84 -1.09 25.02
CA ARG A 132 3.12 -2.12 25.80
C ARG A 132 4.05 -3.05 26.60
N GLY A 133 5.36 -2.80 26.58
CA GLY A 133 6.37 -3.61 27.27
C GLY A 133 6.79 -3.12 28.67
N LEU A 134 6.21 -2.04 29.19
CA LEU A 134 6.51 -1.49 30.51
C LEU A 134 5.24 -1.33 31.36
N GLN A 135 4.71 -2.45 31.80
CA GLN A 135 4.07 -2.53 33.12
C GLN A 135 4.70 -3.70 33.87
N MET A 136 5.47 -3.36 34.91
CA MET A 136 5.69 -4.28 36.02
C MET A 136 4.38 -4.34 36.82
N PHE A 137 3.89 -5.58 36.97
CA PHE A 137 2.68 -6.05 37.67
C PHE A 137 1.34 -5.76 36.98
#